data_AF-A0AAV8ZLF7-F1
#
_entry.id   AF-A0AAV8ZLF7-F1
#
_cell.length_a   1.000
_cell.length_b   1.000
_cell.length_c   1.000
_cell.angle_alpha   90.00
_cell.angle_beta   90.00
_cell.angle_gamma   90.00
#
_symmetry.space_group_name_H-M   'P 1'
#
loop_
_entity.id
_entity.type
_entity.pdbx_description
1 polymer ?
#
loop_
_entity_poly.entity_id
_entity_poly.type
_entity_poly.pdbx_seq_one_letter_code
_entity_poly.pdbx_strand_id
1 'polypeptide(L)'
;MDPYSLKDSQLSYSAADFPPVNNMDIVSYLVLTTSYYTSEQMKAFKSLHAYKYFEAGFVSKCGIININNYMVVVANVINNAFKYSDLI
;
A
#
# COMPACT_ATOMS: atom_id res chain seq x y z
N MET A 1 2.70 -18.56 -9.03
CA MET A 1 3.29 -17.55 -9.94
C MET A 1 4.14 -16.64 -9.10
N ASP A 2 5.38 -16.36 -9.52
CA ASP A 2 6.29 -15.47 -8.79
C ASP A 2 5.88 -14.00 -9.00
N PRO A 3 5.63 -13.21 -7.94
CA PRO A 3 5.27 -11.80 -8.05
C PRO A 3 6.33 -10.95 -8.78
N TYR A 4 7.61 -11.32 -8.71
CA TYR A 4 8.70 -10.57 -9.36
C TYR A 4 8.80 -10.82 -10.87
N SER A 5 8.09 -11.83 -11.37
CA SER A 5 8.05 -12.18 -12.80
C SER A 5 6.95 -11.43 -13.56
N LEU A 6 6.18 -10.57 -12.89
CA LEU A 6 5.09 -9.79 -13.50
C LEU A 6 5.62 -8.72 -14.45
N LYS A 7 5.06 -8.66 -15.66
CA LYS A 7 5.38 -7.62 -16.65
C LYS A 7 4.41 -6.46 -16.55
N ASP A 8 4.91 -5.26 -16.84
CA ASP A 8 4.14 -4.02 -16.80
C ASP A 8 2.90 -4.05 -17.71
N SER A 9 2.99 -4.76 -18.83
CA SER A 9 1.89 -4.94 -19.79
C SER A 9 0.72 -5.77 -19.27
N GLN A 10 0.90 -6.49 -18.15
CA GLN A 10 -0.14 -7.33 -17.55
C GLN A 10 -0.85 -6.61 -16.39
N LEU A 11 -0.36 -5.42 -16.01
CA LEU A 11 -0.90 -4.62 -14.92
C LEU A 11 -1.97 -3.67 -15.47
N SER A 12 -3.11 -3.61 -14.79
CA SER A 12 -4.06 -2.51 -14.96
C SER A 12 -3.71 -1.37 -14.01
N TYR A 13 -3.85 -0.14 -14.51
CA TYR A 13 -3.63 1.10 -13.77
C TYR A 13 -4.95 1.86 -13.52
N SER A 14 -6.08 1.28 -13.91
CA SER A 14 -7.39 1.90 -13.73
C SER A 14 -7.84 1.85 -12.27
N ALA A 15 -8.26 2.98 -11.71
CA ALA A 15 -8.82 3.04 -10.37
C ALA A 15 -10.07 2.17 -10.19
N ALA A 16 -10.80 1.88 -11.27
CA ALA A 16 -12.01 1.04 -11.23
C ALA A 16 -11.70 -0.44 -10.96
N ASP A 17 -10.47 -0.89 -11.23
CA ASP A 17 -10.06 -2.27 -11.01
C ASP A 17 -9.57 -2.52 -9.58
N PHE A 18 -9.39 -1.45 -8.80
CA PHE A 18 -9.04 -1.55 -7.39
C PHE A 18 -10.25 -1.97 -6.56
N PRO A 19 -10.02 -2.68 -5.45
CA PRO A 19 -11.11 -3.04 -4.55
C PRO A 19 -11.74 -1.77 -3.99
N PRO A 20 -13.08 -1.74 -3.83
CA PRO A 20 -13.74 -0.61 -3.22
C PRO A 20 -13.32 -0.52 -1.75
N VAL A 21 -12.58 0.53 -1.40
CA VAL A 21 -12.14 0.80 -0.03
C VAL A 21 -12.71 2.16 0.38
N ASN A 22 -13.40 2.19 1.52
CA ASN A 22 -13.95 3.43 2.07
C ASN A 22 -12.97 4.06 3.06
N ASN A 23 -13.12 5.37 3.30
CA ASN A 23 -12.33 6.09 4.30
C ASN A 23 -12.46 5.47 5.70
N MET A 24 -13.63 4.92 6.04
CA MET A 24 -13.84 4.24 7.32
C MET A 24 -13.01 2.95 7.43
N ASP A 25 -12.84 2.21 6.34
CA ASP A 25 -12.01 1.00 6.31
C ASP A 25 -10.54 1.35 6.57
N ILE A 26 -10.07 2.45 5.99
CA ILE A 26 -8.71 2.97 6.18
C ILE A 26 -8.49 3.37 7.65
N VAL A 27 -9.41 4.15 8.24
CA VAL A 27 -9.32 4.56 9.65
C VAL A 27 -9.38 3.35 10.59
N SER A 28 -10.26 2.39 10.29
CA SER A 28 -10.39 1.15 11.04
C SER A 28 -9.08 0.36 11.04
N TYR A 29 -8.46 0.19 9.87
CA TYR A 29 -7.19 -0.52 9.73
C TYR A 29 -6.02 0.20 10.41
N LEU A 30 -5.88 1.51 10.19
CA LEU A 30 -4.71 2.27 10.64
C LEU A 30 -4.74 2.58 12.15
N VAL A 31 -5.92 2.88 12.69
CA VAL A 31 -6.06 3.43 14.05
C VAL A 31 -6.81 2.48 14.97
N LEU A 32 -7.97 1.98 14.55
CA LEU A 32 -8.90 1.28 15.44
C LEU A 32 -8.58 -0.22 15.62
N THR A 33 -7.83 -0.81 14.69
CA THR A 33 -7.46 -2.23 14.78
C THR A 33 -6.45 -2.45 15.89
N THR A 34 -6.79 -3.32 16.85
CA THR A 34 -5.93 -3.67 17.98
C THR A 34 -4.98 -4.81 17.63
N SER A 35 -3.79 -4.75 18.22
CA SER A 35 -2.81 -5.84 18.18
C SER A 35 -3.34 -7.00 19.02
N TYR A 36 -3.38 -8.21 18.46
CA TYR A 36 -3.75 -9.42 19.22
C TYR A 36 -2.82 -9.67 20.41
N TYR A 37 -1.58 -9.18 20.35
CA TYR A 37 -0.55 -9.45 21.35
C TYR A 37 -0.50 -8.40 22.47
N THR A 38 -0.65 -7.11 22.13
CA THR A 38 -0.54 -6.02 23.12
C THR A 38 -1.90 -5.46 23.54
N SER A 39 -2.98 -5.81 22.84
CA SER A 39 -4.32 -5.21 22.97
C SER A 39 -4.36 -3.69 22.77
N GLU A 40 -3.24 -3.08 22.38
CA GLU A 40 -3.15 -1.66 22.06
C GLU A 40 -3.73 -1.39 20.68
N GLN A 41 -4.40 -0.25 20.57
CA GLN A 41 -4.84 0.31 19.29
C GLN A 41 -3.62 0.72 18.45
N MET A 42 -3.84 1.07 17.19
CA MET A 42 -2.77 1.45 16.26
C MET A 42 -1.77 0.32 15.96
N LYS A 43 -2.26 -0.93 15.86
CA LYS A 43 -1.47 -2.10 15.41
C LYS A 43 -0.72 -1.80 14.11
N ALA A 44 -1.36 -1.05 13.22
CA ALA A 44 -0.85 -0.70 11.91
C ALA A 44 0.00 0.59 11.91
N PHE A 45 0.67 0.94 13.02
CA PHE A 45 1.56 2.10 13.09
C PHE A 45 2.60 2.14 11.95
N LYS A 46 3.18 0.99 11.60
CA LYS A 46 4.12 0.89 10.46
C LYS A 46 3.44 1.19 9.12
N SER A 47 2.19 0.76 8.93
CA SER A 47 1.42 1.08 7.73
C SER A 47 1.01 2.55 7.70
N LEU A 48 0.72 3.16 8.85
CA LEU A 48 0.45 4.60 8.96
C LEU A 48 1.70 5.41 8.60
N HIS A 49 2.88 4.97 9.05
CA HIS A 49 4.15 5.56 8.63
C HIS A 49 4.39 5.33 7.13
N ALA A 50 4.08 4.15 6.60
CA ALA A 50 4.20 3.86 5.17
C ALA A 50 3.30 4.76 4.30
N TYR A 51 2.11 5.10 4.78
CA TYR A 51 1.21 6.04 4.12
C TYR A 51 1.85 7.43 3.94
N LYS A 52 2.71 7.87 4.87
CA LYS A 52 3.46 9.13 4.70
C LYS A 52 4.41 9.10 3.50
N TYR A 53 5.00 7.95 3.17
CA TYR A 53 5.82 7.83 1.95
C TYR A 53 4.97 7.92 0.68
N PHE A 54 3.74 7.40 0.73
CA PHE A 54 2.79 7.56 -0.37
C PHE A 54 2.45 9.05 -0.56
N GLU A 55 2.07 9.75 0.52
CA GLU A 55 1.77 11.18 0.50
C GLU A 55 2.97 12.04 0.06
N ALA A 56 4.18 11.70 0.49
CA ALA A 56 5.41 12.39 0.09
C ALA A 56 5.83 12.16 -1.39
N GLY A 57 5.07 11.34 -2.12
CA GLY A 57 5.26 11.09 -3.55
C GLY A 57 6.37 10.10 -3.87
N PHE A 58 6.72 9.19 -2.95
CA PHE A 58 7.67 8.11 -3.24
C PHE A 58 7.06 7.01 -4.11
N VAL A 59 5.73 6.86 -4.09
CA VAL A 59 5.03 5.89 -4.91
C VAL A 59 4.64 6.55 -6.23
N SER A 60 5.23 6.08 -7.34
CA SER A 60 5.03 6.66 -8.67
C SER A 60 3.81 6.11 -9.39
N LYS A 61 3.59 4.80 -9.29
CA LYS A 61 2.53 4.07 -9.99
C LYS A 61 2.09 2.89 -9.15
N CYS A 62 0.79 2.62 -9.14
CA CYS A 62 0.19 1.44 -8.55
C CYS A 62 -0.57 0.70 -9.64
N GLY A 63 -0.20 -0.54 -9.88
CA GLY A 63 -0.86 -1.43 -10.83
C GLY A 63 -1.51 -2.61 -10.11
N ILE A 64 -2.46 -3.24 -10.78
CA ILE A 64 -3.20 -4.38 -10.25
C ILE A 64 -3.32 -5.49 -11.27
N ILE A 65 -3.25 -6.73 -10.80
CA ILE A 65 -3.48 -7.92 -11.62
C ILE A 65 -4.28 -8.94 -10.82
N ASN A 66 -5.30 -9.51 -11.46
CA ASN A 66 -6.06 -10.62 -10.90
C ASN A 66 -5.43 -11.93 -11.37
N ILE A 67 -4.98 -12.74 -10.40
CA ILE A 67 -4.40 -14.07 -10.65
C ILE A 67 -5.30 -15.08 -9.96
N ASN A 68 -6.05 -15.85 -10.76
CA ASN A 68 -7.10 -16.75 -10.28
C ASN A 68 -8.14 -16.01 -9.43
N ASN A 69 -8.29 -16.38 -8.15
CA ASN A 69 -9.22 -15.76 -7.19
C ASN A 69 -8.52 -14.80 -6.22
N TYR A 70 -7.28 -14.41 -6.52
CA TYR A 70 -6.48 -13.48 -5.73
C TYR A 70 -6.18 -12.22 -6.53
N MET A 71 -6.16 -11.10 -5.82
CA MET A 71 -5.81 -9.80 -6.37
C MET A 71 -4.41 -9.42 -5.88
N VAL A 72 -3.52 -9.11 -6.81
CA VAL A 72 -2.15 -8.71 -6.53
C VAL A 72 -1.99 -7.24 -6.89
N VAL A 73 -1.61 -6.44 -5.89
CA VAL A 73 -1.30 -5.02 -6.04
C VAL A 73 0.21 -4.85 -6.11
N VAL A 74 0.69 -4.15 -7.13
CA VAL A 74 2.11 -3.85 -7.35
C VAL A 74 2.30 -2.35 -7.35
N ALA A 75 3.34 -1.86 -6.69
CA ALA A 75 3.65 -0.43 -6.63
C ALA A 75 5.11 -0.18 -7.03
N ASN A 76 5.32 0.81 -7.89
CA ASN A 76 6.64 1.29 -8.27
C ASN A 76 7.07 2.43 -7.35
N VAL A 77 8.11 2.18 -6.56
CA VAL A 77 8.70 3.15 -5.63
C VAL A 77 9.93 3.82 -6.24
N ILE A 78 9.99 5.15 -6.12
CA ILE A 78 11.15 5.94 -6.51
C ILE A 78 12.12 5.95 -5.33
N ASN A 79 13.35 5.47 -5.56
CA ASN A 79 14.40 5.59 -4.56
C ASN A 79 15.07 6.98 -4.66
N ASN A 80 14.45 7.98 -4.03
CA ASN A 80 15.07 9.29 -3.83
C ASN A 80 15.71 9.35 -2.43
N ALA A 81 16.99 8.97 -2.35
CA ALA A 81 17.78 9.00 -1.11
C ALA A 81 17.77 10.38 -0.41
N PHE A 82 17.48 11.47 -1.13
CA PHE A 82 17.50 12.84 -0.62
C PHE A 82 16.25 13.28 0.16
N LYS A 83 15.08 12.64 -0.01
CA LYS A 83 13.85 13.07 0.71
C LYS A 83 13.69 12.44 2.10
N TYR A 84 14.47 11.42 2.43
CA TYR A 84 14.30 10.65 3.67
C TYR A 84 14.84 11.40 4.90
N SER A 85 15.79 12.32 4.72
CA SER A 85 16.36 13.13 5.82
C SER A 85 15.42 14.20 6.34
N ASP A 86 14.47 14.67 5.53
CA ASP A 86 13.55 15.76 5.89
C ASP A 86 12.26 15.26 6.56
N LEU A 87 12.11 13.94 6.71
CA LEU A 87 10.93 13.27 7.28
C LEU A 87 11.16 12.69 8.69
N ILE A 88 12.37 12.86 9.26
CA ILE A 88 12.77 12.36 10.59
C ILE A 88 12.86 13.53 11.58
#